data_AF-A0A7W9HDB8-F1
#
_entry.id   AF-A0A7W9HDB8-F1
#
_cell.length_a   1.000
_cell.length_b   1.000
_cell.length_c   1.000
_cell.angle_alpha   90.00
_cell.angle_beta   90.00
_cell.angle_gamma   90.00
#
_symmetry.space_group_name_H-M   'P 1'
#
loop_
_entity.id
_entity.type
_entity.pdbx_description
1 polymer ?
#
loop_
_entity_poly.entity_id
_entity_poly.type
_entity_poly.pdbx_seq_one_letter_code
_entity_poly.pdbx_strand_id
1 'polypeptide(L)' 'MFDGADFSSTEFIGGTVDFTGAQFTGSAVDFNVVFNGGTVDFSRAYGVAPNGLPSSGSSLPPGLILPPTW' A
#
# COMPACT_ATOMS: atom_id res chain seq x y z
N MET A 1 -4.23 -4.32 -13.88
CA MET A 1 -4.75 -2.96 -13.62
C MET A 1 -5.71 -3.09 -12.45
N PHE A 2 -5.45 -2.38 -11.35
CA PHE A 2 -6.35 -2.33 -10.20
C PHE A 2 -7.18 -1.04 -10.30
N ASP A 3 -8.50 -1.18 -10.48
CA ASP A 3 -9.44 -0.06 -10.65
C ASP A 3 -10.29 0.21 -9.40
N GLY A 4 -10.35 -0.72 -8.45
CA GLY A 4 -10.94 -0.52 -7.13
C GLY A 4 -10.63 -1.69 -6.18
N ALA A 5 -10.21 -1.38 -4.96
CA ALA A 5 -10.03 -2.35 -3.89
C ALA A 5 -10.10 -1.66 -2.53
N ASP A 6 -11.03 -2.08 -1.69
CA ASP A 6 -11.20 -1.54 -0.34
C ASP A 6 -10.55 -2.49 0.67
N PHE A 7 -9.52 -2.02 1.36
CA PHE A 7 -8.84 -2.76 2.43
C PHE A 7 -9.05 -2.13 3.81
N SER A 8 -9.93 -1.15 3.95
CA SER A 8 -10.10 -0.30 5.14
C SER A 8 -10.42 -1.00 6.46
N SER A 9 -10.77 -2.29 6.44
CA SER A 9 -11.02 -3.10 7.64
C SER A 9 -10.14 -4.36 7.69
N THR A 10 -9.02 -4.37 6.97
CA THR A 10 -8.10 -5.51 6.93
C THR A 10 -6.97 -5.32 7.91
N GLU A 11 -6.80 -6.26 8.83
CA GLU A 11 -5.59 -6.36 9.66
C GLU A 11 -4.63 -7.36 9.02
N PHE A 12 -3.40 -6.91 8.74
CA PHE A 12 -2.33 -7.80 8.31
C PHE A 12 -1.57 -8.30 9.55
N ILE A 13 -1.99 -9.47 10.02
CA ILE A 13 -1.43 -10.14 11.20
C ILE A 13 -0.36 -11.14 10.76
N GLY A 14 0.82 -10.62 10.41
CA GLY A 14 1.91 -11.41 9.84
C GLY A 14 1.69 -11.80 8.37
N GLY A 15 2.79 -12.03 7.65
CA GLY A 15 2.78 -12.35 6.21
C GLY A 15 3.24 -11.20 5.32
N THR A 16 3.46 -11.49 4.04
CA THR A 16 3.95 -10.53 3.04
C THR A 16 2.93 -10.37 1.93
N VAL A 17 2.49 -9.14 1.67
CA VAL A 17 1.70 -8.78 0.50
C VAL A 17 2.60 -8.04 -0.47
N ASP A 18 2.70 -8.56 -1.70
CA ASP A 18 3.60 -8.06 -2.71
C ASP A 18 2.79 -7.42 -3.86
N PHE A 19 2.93 -6.09 -4.01
CA PHE A 19 2.37 -5.29 -5.10
C PHE A 19 3.46 -4.79 -6.06
N THR A 20 4.63 -5.41 -6.06
CA THR A 20 5.76 -5.04 -6.91
C THR A 20 5.36 -5.11 -8.39
N GLY A 21 5.45 -4.00 -9.10
CA GLY A 21 5.07 -3.89 -10.52
C GLY A 21 3.56 -3.74 -10.77
N ALA A 22 2.75 -3.59 -9.72
CA ALA A 22 1.33 -3.30 -9.86
C ALA A 22 1.10 -1.86 -10.34
N GLN A 23 0.16 -1.71 -11.29
CA GLN A 23 -0.31 -0.43 -11.76
C GLN A 23 -1.61 -0.03 -11.04
N PHE A 24 -1.56 1.10 -10.35
CA PHE A 24 -2.71 1.72 -9.68
C PHE A 24 -3.20 2.90 -10.50
N THR A 25 -4.43 2.82 -11.01
CA THR A 25 -4.96 3.79 -11.99
C THR A 25 -6.19 4.55 -11.51
N GLY A 26 -6.60 4.41 -10.25
CA GLY A 26 -7.85 4.98 -9.75
C GLY A 26 -7.78 5.50 -8.32
N SER A 27 -8.72 6.37 -7.97
CA SER A 27 -8.92 6.97 -6.65
C SER A 27 -9.65 6.07 -5.64
N ALA A 28 -9.91 4.81 -6.00
CA ALA A 28 -10.79 3.88 -5.27
C ALA A 28 -10.01 2.72 -4.62
N VAL A 29 -8.73 2.93 -4.32
CA VAL A 29 -7.98 1.99 -3.49
C VAL A 29 -7.75 2.66 -2.15
N ASP A 30 -8.49 2.21 -1.14
CA ASP A 30 -8.42 2.73 0.23
C ASP A 30 -7.62 1.75 1.10
N PHE A 31 -6.41 2.17 1.47
CA PHE A 31 -5.48 1.45 2.37
C PHE A 31 -5.54 2.05 3.77
N ASN A 32 -6.65 1.80 4.47
CA ASN A 32 -6.75 2.01 5.92
C ASN A 32 -6.52 0.67 6.63
N VAL A 33 -5.28 0.21 6.65
CA VAL A 33 -4.92 -1.10 7.20
C VAL A 33 -4.01 -0.93 8.42
N VAL A 34 -4.14 -1.83 9.39
CA VAL A 34 -3.24 -1.88 10.54
C VAL A 34 -2.14 -2.90 10.27
N PHE A 35 -0.89 -2.44 10.30
CA PHE A 35 0.29 -3.29 10.15
C PHE A 35 0.69 -3.88 11.50
N ASN A 36 0.13 -5.05 11.84
CA ASN A 36 0.45 -5.79 13.07
C ASN A 36 1.46 -6.92 12.77
N GLY A 37 2.64 -6.54 12.26
CA GLY A 37 3.75 -7.47 11.97
C GLY A 37 3.75 -8.08 10.56
N GLY A 38 2.86 -7.65 9.67
CA GLY A 38 2.90 -7.95 8.23
C GLY A 38 3.78 -6.98 7.44
N THR A 39 4.27 -7.41 6.28
CA THR A 39 4.98 -6.58 5.30
C THR A 39 4.11 -6.35 4.07
N VAL A 40 4.01 -5.11 3.60
CA VAL A 40 3.35 -4.77 2.34
C VAL A 40 4.34 -4.00 1.47
N ASP A 41 4.67 -4.56 0.32
CA ASP A 41 5.70 -4.05 -0.59
C ASP A 41 5.08 -3.43 -1.85
N PHE A 42 5.22 -2.10 -1.98
CA PHE A 42 4.87 -1.32 -3.16
C PHE A 42 6.11 -0.75 -3.87
N SER A 43 7.33 -1.19 -3.55
CA SER A 43 8.59 -0.58 -3.99
C SER A 43 8.70 -0.33 -5.50
N ARG A 44 8.01 -1.12 -6.34
CA ARG A 44 7.97 -0.96 -7.81
C ARG A 44 6.56 -0.75 -8.35
N ALA A 45 5.60 -0.43 -7.49
CA ALA A 45 4.27 -0.03 -7.91
C ALA A 45 4.33 1.36 -8.58
N TYR A 46 3.40 1.61 -9.50
CA TYR A 46 3.35 2.86 -10.24
C TYR A 46 1.91 3.32 -10.50
N GLY A 47 1.78 4.62 -10.82
CA GLY A 47 0.49 5.28 -10.97
C GLY A 47 0.12 6.08 -9.72
N VAL A 48 -1.16 6.13 -9.39
CA VAL A 48 -1.69 6.94 -8.29
C VAL A 48 -1.56 6.19 -6.96
N ALA A 49 -1.02 6.86 -5.93
CA ALA A 49 -0.94 6.28 -4.60
C ALA A 49 -2.35 6.01 -4.03
N PRO A 50 -2.60 4.81 -3.47
CA PRO A 50 -3.82 4.53 -2.72
C PRO A 50 -4.07 5.53 -1.59
N ASN A 51 -5.35 5.83 -1.33
CA ASN A 51 -5.73 6.68 -0.20
C ASN A 51 -5.37 5.98 1.12
N GLY A 52 -5.04 6.76 2.16
CA GLY A 52 -4.68 6.23 3.47
C GLY A 52 -3.22 5.80 3.62
N LEU A 53 -2.46 5.72 2.52
CA LEU A 53 -1.02 5.53 2.60
C LEU A 53 -0.31 6.82 3.04
N PRO A 54 0.69 6.72 3.94
CA PRO A 54 1.59 7.84 4.22
C PRO A 54 2.46 8.16 3.00
N SER A 55 2.90 9.40 2.84
CA SER A 55 3.87 9.76 1.79
C SER A 55 5.22 9.06 2.04
N SER A 56 5.94 8.67 0.99
CA SER A 56 7.24 7.98 1.08
C SER A 56 8.33 8.80 1.78
N GLY A 57 8.24 10.14 1.78
CA GLY A 57 9.08 11.02 2.61
C GLY A 57 8.73 11.00 4.12
N SER A 58 7.71 10.21 4.47
CA SER A 58 7.16 9.87 5.79
C SER A 58 8.12 9.21 6.77
N SER A 59 7.83 9.24 8.08
CA SER A 59 8.10 8.07 8.90
C SER A 59 7.12 6.97 8.49
N LEU A 60 7.59 5.97 7.74
CA LEU A 60 6.74 4.86 7.30
C LEU A 60 6.49 3.87 8.45
N PRO A 61 5.28 3.31 8.56
CA PRO A 61 5.01 2.23 9.50
C PRO A 61 5.92 1.02 9.20
N PRO A 62 6.33 0.26 10.23
CA PRO A 62 7.13 -0.94 10.05
C PRO A 62 6.46 -1.92 9.09
N GLY A 63 7.23 -2.43 8.12
CA GLY A 63 6.73 -3.37 7.11
C GLY A 63 6.05 -2.73 5.92
N LEU A 64 5.81 -1.42 5.89
CA LEU A 64 5.30 -0.74 4.70
C LEU A 64 6.45 -0.20 3.85
N ILE A 65 6.52 -0.63 2.59
CA ILE A 65 7.53 -0.17 1.62
C ILE A 65 6.79 0.53 0.48
N LEU A 66 7.14 1.79 0.23
CA LEU A 66 6.52 2.61 -0.81
C LEU A 66 7.51 2.95 -1.92
N PRO A 67 7.05 3.16 -3.15
CA PRO A 67 7.88 3.71 -4.20
C PRO A 67 8.19 5.19 -3.89
N PRO A 68 9.35 5.72 -4.32
CA PRO A 68 9.77 7.10 -4.03
C PRO A 68 8.90 8.17 -4.69
N THR A 69 7.95 7.77 -5.53
CA THR A 69 7.03 8.65 -6.26
C THR A 69 5.67 8.84 -5.57
N TRP A 70 5.45 8.17 -4.43
CA TRP A 70 4.19 8.22 -3.66
C TRP A 70 4.35 8.97 -2.34
#